data_AF-A0A7S2HTI2-F1
#
_entry.id   AF-A0A7S2HTI2-F1
#
_cell.length_a   1.000
_cell.length_b   1.000
_cell.length_c   1.000
_cell.angle_alpha   90.00
_cell.angle_beta   90.00
_cell.angle_gamma   90.00
#
_symmetry.space_group_name_H-M   'P 1'
#
loop_
_entity.id
_entity.type
_entity.pdbx_description
1 polymer ?
#
loop_
_entity_poly.entity_id
_entity_poly.type
_entity_poly.pdbx_seq_one_letter_code
_entity_poly.pdbx_strand_id
1 'polypeptide(L)'
;ASFSVTHGQTVREMLRGIRLHFSKLCQNLNELDLDKARLGLGHSFSRNRMQLDPNRQDKPIINTIALLDNLDKNINTFAMRVREWYAWHFPELTKIVTDNIAYAKVARVVRLRDGFAPADSKDKL
;
A
#
# COMPACT_ATOMS: atom_id res chain seq x y z
N ALA A 1 29.92 -19.71 -37.13
CA ALA A 1 31.22 -19.05 -37.28
C ALA A 1 31.66 -18.57 -35.91
N SER A 2 32.76 -19.10 -35.37
CA SER A 2 33.30 -18.62 -34.09
C SER A 2 34.17 -17.39 -34.35
N PHE A 3 33.87 -16.29 -33.66
CA PHE A 3 34.66 -15.05 -33.77
C PHE A 3 35.91 -15.15 -32.89
N SER A 4 37.05 -14.73 -33.42
CA SER A 4 38.28 -14.58 -32.64
C SER A 4 38.20 -13.33 -31.76
N VAL A 5 38.34 -13.49 -30.45
CA VAL A 5 38.30 -12.39 -29.46
C VAL A 5 39.71 -12.09 -29.00
N THR A 6 40.11 -10.81 -29.03
CA THR A 6 41.43 -10.34 -28.59
C THR A 6 41.30 -9.47 -27.34
N HIS A 7 42.25 -9.59 -26.40
CA HIS A 7 42.33 -8.74 -25.21
C HIS A 7 43.72 -8.08 -25.14
N GLY A 8 43.80 -6.85 -24.63
CA GLY A 8 45.08 -6.15 -24.49
C GLY A 8 44.93 -4.75 -23.91
N GLN A 9 46.06 -4.10 -23.62
CA GLN A 9 46.08 -2.73 -23.08
C GLN A 9 45.45 -1.74 -24.07
N THR A 10 45.75 -1.89 -25.37
CA THR A 10 45.19 -1.07 -26.45
C THR A 10 43.66 -1.11 -26.48
N VAL A 11 43.06 -2.30 -26.26
CA VAL A 11 41.60 -2.47 -26.20
C VAL A 11 41.01 -1.74 -24.98
N ARG A 12 41.73 -1.71 -23.86
CA ARG A 12 41.29 -1.00 -22.64
C ARG A 12 41.30 0.51 -22.83
N GLU A 13 42.34 1.06 -23.44
CA GLU A 13 42.39 2.49 -23.77
C GLU A 13 41.30 2.88 -24.79
N MET A 14 41.03 2.00 -25.76
CA MET A 14 39.92 2.18 -26.71
C MET A 14 38.57 2.19 -25.99
N LEU A 15 38.31 1.24 -25.08
CA LEU A 15 37.09 1.21 -24.26
C LEU A 15 36.94 2.45 -23.38
N ARG A 16 38.05 2.98 -22.84
CA ARG A 16 38.06 4.22 -22.06
C ARG A 16 37.64 5.41 -22.93
N GLY A 17 38.19 5.54 -24.14
CA GLY A 17 37.80 6.58 -25.10
C GLY A 17 36.33 6.51 -25.49
N ILE A 18 35.81 5.30 -25.73
CA ILE A 18 34.38 5.07 -26.04
C ILE A 18 33.49 5.53 -24.88
N ARG A 19 33.85 5.21 -23.64
CA ARG A 19 33.07 5.63 -22.45
C ARG A 19 33.08 7.14 -22.25
N LEU A 20 34.22 7.80 -22.49
CA LEU A 20 34.37 9.25 -22.34
C LEU A 20 33.52 10.01 -23.36
N HIS A 21 33.44 9.51 -24.60
CA HIS A 21 32.68 10.15 -25.69
C HIS A 21 31.33 9.49 -25.95
N PHE A 22 30.84 8.68 -25.02
CA PHE A 22 29.59 7.91 -25.17
C PHE A 22 28.38 8.80 -25.49
N SER A 23 28.29 9.98 -24.87
CA SER A 23 27.23 10.97 -25.13
C SER A 23 27.23 11.50 -26.57
N LYS A 24 28.41 11.60 -27.20
CA LYS A 24 28.55 12.04 -28.61
C LYS A 24 28.28 10.90 -29.59
N LEU A 25 28.58 9.66 -29.19
CA LEU A 25 28.34 8.46 -30.00
C LEU A 25 26.86 8.06 -30.02
N CYS A 26 26.14 8.30 -28.93
CA CYS A 26 24.72 8.02 -28.80
C CYS A 26 23.89 9.31 -28.94
N GLN A 27 23.80 9.82 -30.17
CA GLN A 27 23.14 11.10 -30.50
C GLN A 27 21.64 11.17 -30.15
N ASN A 28 20.98 10.02 -29.96
CA ASN A 28 19.55 9.92 -29.65
C ASN A 28 19.25 9.61 -28.16
N LEU A 29 20.25 9.63 -27.28
CA LEU A 29 20.02 9.41 -25.85
C LEU A 29 20.15 10.70 -25.06
N ASN A 30 19.09 11.02 -24.31
CA ASN A 30 19.13 12.06 -23.30
C ASN A 30 20.07 11.65 -22.15
N GLU A 31 20.96 12.55 -21.76
CA GLU A 31 21.91 12.34 -20.66
C GLU A 31 21.20 12.11 -19.31
N LEU A 32 20.07 12.80 -19.09
CA LEU A 32 19.22 12.61 -17.91
C LEU A 32 18.63 11.20 -17.82
N ASP A 33 18.27 10.59 -18.94
CA ASP A 33 17.69 9.24 -18.96
C ASP A 33 18.77 8.18 -18.76
N LEU A 34 20.01 8.43 -19.23
CA LEU A 34 21.18 7.60 -18.95
C LEU A 34 21.52 7.57 -17.46
N ASP A 35 21.50 8.72 -16.79
CA ASP A 35 21.82 8.78 -15.36
C ASP A 35 20.73 8.10 -14.52
N LYS A 36 19.45 8.26 -14.88
CA LYS A 36 18.36 7.48 -14.27
C LYS A 36 18.55 5.97 -14.47
N ALA A 37 18.94 5.54 -15.68
CA ALA A 37 19.20 4.13 -15.97
C ALA A 37 20.38 3.59 -15.16
N ARG A 38 21.49 4.34 -15.04
CA ARG A 38 22.65 3.99 -14.21
C ARG A 38 22.27 3.87 -12.74
N LEU A 39 21.50 4.82 -12.21
CA LEU A 39 21.02 4.81 -10.84
C LEU A 39 20.09 3.62 -10.59
N GLY A 40 19.16 3.35 -11.51
CA GLY A 40 18.24 2.21 -11.44
C GLY A 40 18.98 0.87 -11.44
N LEU A 41 20.00 0.71 -12.29
CA LEU A 41 20.85 -0.47 -12.33
C LEU A 41 21.66 -0.62 -11.03
N GLY A 42 22.26 0.46 -10.53
CA GLY A 42 23.00 0.45 -9.27
C GLY A 42 22.11 0.07 -8.09
N HIS A 43 20.90 0.62 -8.01
CA HIS A 43 19.90 0.24 -7.01
C HIS A 43 19.46 -1.21 -7.15
N SER A 44 19.19 -1.69 -8.37
CA SER A 44 18.76 -3.07 -8.62
C SER A 44 19.85 -4.06 -8.21
N PHE A 45 21.10 -3.82 -8.61
CA PHE A 45 22.25 -4.63 -8.24
C PHE A 45 22.47 -4.66 -6.72
N SER A 46 22.46 -3.48 -6.08
CA SER A 46 22.61 -3.38 -4.62
C SER A 46 21.46 -4.06 -3.88
N ARG A 47 20.20 -3.86 -4.31
CA ARG A 47 19.04 -4.53 -3.73
C ARG A 47 19.12 -6.04 -3.87
N ASN A 48 19.56 -6.55 -5.03
CA ASN A 48 19.74 -7.98 -5.27
C ASN A 48 20.81 -8.60 -4.36
N ARG A 49 21.87 -7.85 -4.05
CA ARG A 49 22.92 -8.31 -3.13
C ARG A 49 22.52 -8.20 -1.65
N MET A 50 21.59 -7.31 -1.32
CA MET A 50 21.14 -6.99 0.05
C MET A 50 19.75 -7.56 0.40
N GLN A 51 19.23 -8.53 -0.36
CA GLN A 51 17.82 -9.00 -0.21
C GLN A 51 17.49 -9.58 1.18
N LEU A 52 18.49 -9.96 1.97
CA LEU A 52 18.32 -10.62 3.26
C LEU A 52 18.71 -9.69 4.42
N ASP A 53 18.01 -8.55 4.55
CA ASP A 53 18.06 -7.74 5.77
C ASP A 53 16.82 -8.05 6.64
N PRO A 54 16.98 -8.79 7.76
CA PRO A 54 15.88 -9.13 8.67
C PRO A 54 15.11 -7.90 9.16
N ASN A 55 15.80 -6.78 9.45
CA ASN A 55 15.18 -5.56 9.98
C ASN A 55 14.26 -4.87 8.96
N ARG A 56 14.43 -5.18 7.68
CA ARG A 56 13.60 -4.61 6.60
C ARG A 56 12.30 -5.41 6.40
N GLN A 57 12.27 -6.67 6.79
CA GLN A 57 11.09 -7.53 6.68
C GLN A 57 10.08 -7.30 7.82
N ASP A 58 10.52 -6.80 8.97
CA ASP A 58 9.65 -6.62 10.16
C ASP A 58 8.83 -5.32 10.13
N LYS A 59 9.24 -4.33 9.32
CA LYS A 59 8.55 -3.03 9.25
C LYS A 59 7.07 -3.13 8.88
N PRO A 60 6.65 -3.92 7.85
CA PRO A 60 5.24 -4.12 7.56
C PRO A 60 4.47 -4.78 8.71
N ILE A 61 5.10 -5.68 9.47
CA ILE A 61 4.47 -6.38 10.59
C ILE A 61 4.16 -5.37 11.71
N ILE A 62 5.16 -4.59 12.12
CA ILE A 62 5.00 -3.53 13.14
C ILE A 62 3.94 -2.52 12.70
N ASN A 63 3.98 -2.08 11.44
CA ASN A 63 2.99 -1.14 10.90
C ASN A 63 1.58 -1.74 10.90
N THR A 64 1.42 -3.02 10.56
CA THR A 64 0.11 -3.67 10.51
C THR A 64 -0.48 -3.86 11.90
N ILE A 65 0.34 -4.22 12.90
CA ILE A 65 -0.10 -4.30 14.30
C ILE A 65 -0.55 -2.92 14.80
N ALA A 66 0.25 -1.88 14.55
CA ALA A 66 -0.12 -0.52 14.92
C ALA A 66 -1.40 -0.05 14.21
N LEU A 67 -1.62 -0.46 12.96
CA LEU A 67 -2.86 -0.18 12.24
C LEU A 67 -4.07 -0.89 12.86
N LEU A 68 -3.93 -2.15 13.29
CA LEU A 68 -4.99 -2.90 13.96
C LEU A 68 -5.44 -2.21 15.25
N ASP A 69 -4.50 -1.82 16.10
CA ASP A 69 -4.80 -1.10 17.35
C ASP A 69 -5.51 0.23 17.10
N ASN A 70 -5.13 0.93 16.03
CA ASN A 70 -5.79 2.17 15.63
C ASN A 70 -7.21 1.92 15.10
N LEU A 71 -7.42 0.83 14.35
CA LEU A 71 -8.75 0.48 13.85
C LEU A 71 -9.71 0.16 14.99
N ASP A 72 -9.29 -0.58 16.02
CA ASP A 72 -10.14 -0.92 17.16
C ASP A 72 -10.57 0.33 17.94
N LYS A 73 -9.67 1.30 18.13
CA LYS A 73 -10.00 2.59 18.76
C LYS A 73 -10.99 3.36 17.90
N ASN A 74 -10.71 3.47 16.59
CA ASN A 74 -11.54 4.23 15.66
C ASN A 74 -12.96 3.63 15.53
N ILE A 75 -13.09 2.30 15.46
CA ILE A 75 -14.39 1.61 15.39
C ILE A 75 -15.24 1.96 16.61
N ASN A 76 -14.65 1.95 17.81
CA ASN A 76 -15.37 2.31 19.02
C ASN A 76 -15.80 3.78 19.04
N THR A 77 -14.90 4.70 18.67
CA THR A 77 -15.24 6.13 18.56
C THR A 77 -16.37 6.37 17.54
N PHE A 78 -16.30 5.74 16.37
CA PHE A 78 -17.35 5.85 15.36
C PHE A 78 -18.67 5.24 15.80
N ALA A 79 -18.65 4.08 16.48
CA ALA A 79 -19.85 3.46 17.00
C ALA A 79 -20.56 4.35 18.03
N MET A 80 -19.81 4.94 18.97
CA MET A 80 -20.37 5.91 19.92
C MET A 80 -20.94 7.14 19.21
N ARG A 81 -20.25 7.64 18.18
CA ARG A 81 -20.73 8.79 17.40
C ARG A 81 -22.04 8.50 16.66
N VAL A 82 -22.16 7.31 16.06
CA VAL A 82 -23.40 6.86 15.39
C VAL A 82 -24.54 6.71 16.39
N ARG A 83 -24.26 6.23 17.60
CA ARG A 83 -25.26 6.14 18.67
C ARG A 83 -25.78 7.49 19.10
N GLU A 84 -24.90 8.46 19.37
CA GLU A 84 -25.30 9.82 19.73
C GLU A 84 -26.15 10.44 18.62
N TRP A 85 -25.75 10.25 17.35
CA TRP A 85 -26.46 10.82 16.21
C TRP A 85 -27.86 10.20 16.03
N TYR A 86 -27.97 8.87 16.09
CA TYR A 86 -29.25 8.18 15.89
C TYR A 86 -30.18 8.25 17.12
N ALA A 87 -29.63 8.48 18.32
CA ALA A 87 -30.42 8.71 19.53
C ALA A 87 -31.33 9.95 19.45
N TRP A 88 -31.02 10.94 18.59
CA TRP A 88 -31.92 12.07 18.32
C TRP A 88 -33.24 11.65 17.67
N HIS A 89 -33.22 10.56 16.89
CA HIS A 89 -34.41 10.03 16.21
C HIS A 89 -35.10 8.94 17.02
N PHE A 90 -34.33 8.04 17.64
CA PHE A 90 -34.87 6.91 18.38
C PHE A 90 -34.02 6.56 19.62
N PRO A 91 -34.22 7.27 20.75
CA PRO A 91 -33.36 7.17 21.93
C PRO A 91 -33.49 5.83 22.69
N GLU A 92 -34.64 5.16 22.60
CA GLU A 92 -34.91 3.89 23.28
C GLU A 92 -34.04 2.74 22.77
N LEU A 93 -33.68 2.75 21.48
CA LEU A 93 -32.83 1.73 20.86
C LEU A 93 -31.42 1.69 21.46
N THR A 94 -30.89 2.84 21.85
CA THR A 94 -29.58 2.97 22.48
C THR A 94 -29.53 2.26 23.84
N LYS A 95 -30.67 2.20 24.54
CA LYS A 95 -30.79 1.50 25.83
C LYS A 95 -31.02 0.00 25.66
N ILE A 96 -31.67 -0.42 24.57
CA ILE A 96 -31.99 -1.82 24.30
C ILE A 96 -30.80 -2.58 23.72
N VAL A 97 -30.05 -1.98 22.78
CA VAL A 97 -28.93 -2.65 22.08
C VAL A 97 -27.58 -2.09 22.53
N THR A 98 -26.91 -2.86 23.39
CA THR A 98 -25.60 -2.50 23.97
C THR A 98 -24.42 -2.80 23.05
N ASP A 99 -24.50 -3.80 22.17
CA ASP A 99 -23.43 -4.10 21.20
C ASP A 99 -23.40 -3.10 20.04
N ASN A 100 -22.20 -2.56 19.77
CA ASN A 100 -21.93 -1.54 18.75
C ASN A 100 -22.29 -2.04 17.34
N ILE A 101 -21.96 -3.30 17.04
CA ILE A 101 -22.16 -3.89 15.72
C ILE A 101 -23.64 -4.20 15.49
N ALA A 102 -24.29 -4.81 16.49
CA ALA A 102 -25.73 -5.03 16.46
C ALA A 102 -26.50 -3.70 16.33
N TYR A 103 -26.09 -2.64 17.04
CA TYR A 103 -26.72 -1.32 16.93
C TYR A 103 -26.65 -0.78 15.50
N ALA A 104 -25.48 -0.84 14.86
CA ALA A 104 -25.32 -0.40 13.48
C ALA A 104 -26.17 -1.23 12.48
N LYS A 105 -26.27 -2.55 12.69
CA LYS A 105 -27.13 -3.42 11.87
C LYS A 105 -28.61 -3.06 12.02
N VAL A 106 -29.08 -2.85 13.25
CA VAL A 106 -30.48 -2.50 13.51
C VAL A 106 -30.81 -1.10 12.99
N ALA A 107 -29.95 -0.12 13.21
CA ALA A 107 -30.11 1.23 12.67
C ALA A 107 -30.23 1.21 11.13
N ARG A 108 -29.48 0.33 10.45
CA ARG A 108 -29.56 0.15 8.99
C ARG A 108 -30.91 -0.40 8.52
N VAL A 109 -31.52 -1.31 9.30
CA VAL A 109 -32.80 -1.95 8.97
C VAL A 109 -33.96 -1.01 9.27
N VAL A 110 -33.96 -0.37 10.44
CA VAL A 110 -35.08 0.46 10.91
C VAL A 110 -35.27 1.69 10.03
N ARG A 111 -34.20 2.36 9.57
CA ARG A 111 -34.18 3.57 8.72
C ARG A 111 -35.05 4.75 9.19
N LEU A 112 -36.38 4.62 9.20
CA LEU A 112 -37.37 5.60 9.63
C LEU A 112 -38.42 4.94 10.55
N ARG A 113 -38.83 5.64 11.61
CA ARG A 113 -39.79 5.13 12.62
C ARG A 113 -41.16 4.80 11.98
N ASP A 114 -41.57 5.60 11.00
CA ASP A 114 -42.89 5.49 10.36
C ASP A 114 -42.94 4.45 9.22
N GLY A 115 -41.80 3.86 8.85
CA GLY A 115 -41.68 2.87 7.78
C GLY A 115 -41.53 1.43 8.26
N PHE A 116 -41.76 1.15 9.55
CA PHE A 116 -41.62 -0.20 10.11
C PHE A 116 -42.81 -1.08 9.69
N ALA A 117 -42.79 -1.55 8.45
CA ALA A 117 -43.52 -2.73 8.05
C ALA A 117 -42.81 -3.95 8.65
N PRO A 118 -43.51 -4.95 9.22
CA PRO A 118 -42.91 -6.17 9.72
C PRO A 118 -42.38 -6.99 8.53
N ALA A 119 -41.20 -6.67 8.03
CA ALA A 119 -40.55 -7.38 6.94
C ALA A 119 -39.71 -8.52 7.53
N ASP A 120 -40.34 -9.69 7.53
CA ASP A 120 -39.80 -11.04 7.46
C ASP A 120 -38.37 -11.28 7.95
N SER A 121 -38.33 -11.99 9.07
CA SER A 121 -37.22 -12.69 9.68
C SER A 121 -36.61 -13.78 8.79
N LYS A 122 -35.97 -13.43 7.66
CA LYS A 122 -35.10 -14.36 6.91
C LYS A 122 -33.97 -13.66 6.16
N ASP A 123 -33.00 -13.11 6.88
CA ASP A 123 -31.64 -13.04 6.34
C ASP A 123 -30.80 -14.13 7.00
N LYS A 124 -30.73 -15.26 6.28
CA LYS A 124 -29.75 -16.33 6.52
C LYS A 124 -28.35 -15.74 6.38
N LEU A 125 -27.54 -15.91 7.42
CA LEU A 125 -26.09 -16.13 7.36
C LEU A 125 -25.72 -17.04 8.52
#